data_AF-A0A6J1HPH2-F1
#
_entry.id   AF-A0A6J1HPH2-F1
#
_cell.length_a   1.000
_cell.length_b   1.000
_cell.length_c   1.000
_cell.angle_alpha   90.00
_cell.angle_beta   90.00
_cell.angle_gamma   90.00
#
_symmetry.space_group_name_H-M   'P 1'
#
loop_
_entity.id
_entity.type
_entity.pdbx_description
1 polymer ?
#
loop_
_entity_poly.entity_id
_entity_poly.type
_entity_poly.pdbx_seq_one_letter_code
_entity_poly.pdbx_strand_id
1 'polypeptide(L)'
;MPSPTPFATASNMLRHRLLPSLRTRGGAATGQSRWTSPGHEEQPKGYLFNRTPPPPGQSRKWEDWELPCYVTSFLTIVILGVGLNAKPDLTIETWAHQKALERLEMENLAISGSGSSESD
;
A
#
# COMPACT_ATOMS: atom_id res chain seq x y z
N MET A 1 -69.75 2.74 -28.16
CA MET A 1 -68.66 3.56 -27.57
C MET A 1 -68.20 2.92 -26.26
N PRO A 2 -66.99 3.22 -25.78
CA PRO A 2 -65.73 2.42 -25.73
C PRO A 2 -65.69 1.41 -24.54
N SER A 3 -64.74 0.49 -24.27
CA SER A 3 -63.49 -0.05 -24.84
C SER A 3 -63.09 -1.25 -23.95
N PRO A 4 -62.44 -2.32 -24.43
CA PRO A 4 -61.69 -3.21 -23.55
C PRO A 4 -60.37 -2.54 -23.15
N THR A 5 -60.03 -2.49 -21.86
CA THR A 5 -58.72 -2.03 -21.36
C THR A 5 -57.78 -3.23 -21.13
N PRO A 6 -56.75 -3.45 -21.97
CA PRO A 6 -55.84 -4.59 -21.87
C PRO A 6 -54.50 -4.19 -21.21
N PHE A 7 -54.51 -3.65 -19.98
CA PHE A 7 -53.25 -3.15 -19.39
C PHE A 7 -52.91 -3.70 -17.99
N ALA A 8 -53.81 -4.43 -17.32
CA ALA A 8 -53.55 -4.91 -15.95
C ALA A 8 -52.73 -6.21 -15.87
N THR A 9 -52.63 -7.00 -16.95
CA THR A 9 -52.01 -8.34 -16.91
C THR A 9 -50.51 -8.33 -17.21
N ALA A 10 -49.97 -7.28 -17.81
CA ALA A 10 -48.55 -7.23 -18.23
C ALA A 10 -47.58 -6.99 -17.07
N SER A 11 -48.02 -6.36 -15.98
CA SER A 11 -47.13 -5.95 -14.87
C SER A 11 -46.68 -7.12 -13.98
N ASN A 12 -47.46 -8.21 -13.91
CA ASN A 12 -47.09 -9.39 -13.12
C ASN A 12 -46.03 -10.26 -13.81
N MET A 13 -45.99 -10.29 -15.15
CA MET A 13 -45.03 -11.11 -15.89
C MET A 13 -43.60 -10.55 -15.85
N LEU A 14 -43.44 -9.23 -15.70
CA LEU A 14 -42.12 -8.60 -15.61
C LEU A 14 -41.44 -8.87 -14.25
N ARG A 15 -42.23 -8.99 -13.17
CA ARG A 15 -41.71 -9.28 -11.82
C ARG A 15 -41.21 -10.72 -11.67
N HIS A 16 -41.87 -11.69 -12.32
CA HIS A 16 -41.43 -13.09 -12.27
C HIS A 16 -40.18 -13.38 -13.11
N ARG A 17 -39.81 -12.50 -14.07
CA ARG A 17 -38.61 -12.67 -14.89
C ARG A 17 -37.33 -12.06 -14.31
N LEU A 18 -37.45 -11.13 -13.36
CA LEU A 18 -36.28 -10.43 -12.79
C LEU A 18 -35.83 -10.97 -11.43
N LEU A 19 -36.63 -11.81 -10.77
CA LEU A 19 -36.28 -12.40 -9.47
C LEU A 19 -35.31 -13.61 -9.49
N PRO A 20 -35.09 -14.38 -10.58
CA PRO A 20 -34.12 -15.49 -10.53
C PRO A 20 -32.66 -15.02 -10.58
N SER A 21 -32.37 -13.79 -11.04
CA SER A 21 -30.99 -13.31 -11.20
C SER A 21 -30.29 -12.94 -9.89
N LEU A 22 -31.05 -12.78 -8.79
CA LEU A 22 -30.48 -12.44 -7.48
C LEU A 22 -30.15 -13.66 -6.61
N ARG A 23 -30.46 -14.89 -7.04
CA ARG A 23 -30.27 -16.11 -6.23
C ARG A 23 -29.23 -17.09 -6.77
N THR A 24 -28.26 -16.61 -7.54
CA THR A 24 -27.18 -17.46 -8.08
C THR A 24 -25.78 -17.20 -7.50
N ARG A 25 -25.65 -16.30 -6.51
CA ARG A 25 -24.38 -16.12 -5.78
C ARG A 25 -24.49 -16.62 -4.34
N GLY A 26 -24.79 -17.89 -4.20
CA GLY A 26 -24.68 -18.61 -2.93
C GLY A 26 -24.44 -20.06 -3.27
N GLY A 27 -23.22 -20.55 -2.99
CA GLY A 27 -22.94 -21.97 -3.03
C GLY A 27 -24.01 -22.68 -2.20
N ALA A 28 -24.74 -23.59 -2.83
CA ALA A 28 -25.77 -24.35 -2.15
C ALA A 28 -25.13 -25.03 -0.93
N ALA A 29 -25.78 -24.93 0.23
CA ALA A 29 -25.37 -25.65 1.43
C ALA A 29 -25.28 -27.17 1.21
N THR A 30 -25.84 -27.68 0.11
CA THR A 30 -25.79 -29.07 -0.32
C THR A 30 -25.76 -29.13 -1.86
N GLY A 31 -24.58 -29.04 -2.46
CA GLY A 31 -24.43 -29.31 -3.90
C GLY A 31 -23.16 -28.74 -4.52
N GLN A 32 -22.44 -29.58 -5.26
CA GLN A 32 -21.26 -29.19 -6.03
C GLN A 32 -21.61 -28.06 -7.01
N SER A 33 -20.94 -26.92 -6.89
CA SER A 33 -21.13 -25.84 -7.85
C SER A 33 -20.42 -26.18 -9.16
N ARG A 34 -21.03 -25.89 -10.31
CA ARG A 34 -20.41 -26.11 -11.64
C ARG A 34 -19.18 -25.23 -11.92
N TRP A 35 -18.88 -24.25 -11.07
CA TRP A 35 -17.85 -23.23 -11.27
C TRP A 35 -16.73 -23.28 -10.22
N THR A 36 -16.87 -24.14 -9.20
CA THR A 36 -15.85 -24.30 -8.17
C THR A 36 -15.60 -25.80 -7.98
N SER A 37 -14.33 -26.19 -7.95
CA SER A 37 -13.95 -27.54 -7.59
C SER A 37 -14.43 -27.84 -6.16
N PRO A 38 -14.79 -29.09 -5.83
CA PRO A 38 -15.00 -29.51 -4.45
C PRO A 38 -13.80 -29.07 -3.61
N GLY A 39 -14.01 -28.07 -2.75
CA GLY A 39 -12.99 -27.58 -1.84
C GLY A 39 -12.82 -28.55 -0.68
N HIS A 40 -11.66 -28.52 -0.03
CA HIS A 40 -11.38 -29.28 1.20
C HIS A 40 -12.15 -28.77 2.44
N GLU A 41 -13.30 -28.15 2.24
CA GLU A 41 -13.98 -27.37 3.26
C GLU A 41 -15.29 -28.03 3.66
N GLU A 42 -15.39 -28.35 4.95
CA GLU A 42 -16.55 -29.00 5.56
C GLU A 42 -17.78 -28.08 5.71
N GLN A 43 -17.59 -26.75 5.75
CA GLN A 43 -18.67 -25.80 6.03
C GLN A 43 -18.56 -24.50 5.20
N PRO A 44 -19.72 -23.86 4.88
CA PRO A 44 -19.74 -22.58 4.19
C PRO A 44 -19.08 -21.47 5.02
N LYS A 45 -18.13 -20.77 4.40
CA LYS A 45 -17.32 -19.69 5.02
C LYS A 45 -18.18 -18.56 5.58
N GLY A 46 -18.40 -18.55 6.90
CA GLY A 46 -19.12 -17.49 7.63
C GLY A 46 -18.25 -16.58 8.51
N TYR A 47 -16.94 -16.87 8.62
CA TYR A 47 -16.03 -16.14 9.49
C TYR A 47 -15.02 -15.30 8.69
N LEU A 48 -14.69 -14.12 9.21
CA LEU A 48 -13.60 -13.26 8.71
C LEU A 48 -12.32 -14.11 8.65
N PHE A 49 -11.83 -14.37 7.44
CA PHE A 49 -10.64 -15.20 7.14
C PHE A 49 -10.78 -16.72 7.36
N ASN A 50 -11.99 -17.27 7.44
CA ASN A 50 -12.25 -18.71 7.60
C ASN A 50 -11.62 -19.32 8.87
N ARG A 51 -11.28 -18.47 9.84
CA ARG A 51 -10.78 -18.86 11.15
C ARG A 51 -11.89 -18.56 12.15
N THR A 52 -12.12 -19.48 13.08
CA THR A 52 -12.98 -19.18 14.22
C THR A 52 -12.37 -18.00 14.99
N PRO A 53 -13.18 -16.99 15.36
CA PRO A 53 -12.68 -15.92 16.20
C PRO A 53 -12.16 -16.52 17.51
N PRO A 54 -11.01 -16.05 18.02
CA PRO A 54 -10.56 -16.48 19.33
C PRO A 54 -11.61 -16.11 20.39
N PRO A 55 -11.72 -16.88 21.48
CA PRO A 55 -12.64 -16.55 22.56
C PRO A 55 -12.36 -15.13 23.09
N PRO A 56 -13.41 -14.43 23.56
CA PRO A 56 -13.29 -13.05 24.02
C PRO A 56 -12.22 -12.96 25.12
N GLY A 57 -11.21 -12.12 24.91
CA GLY A 57 -10.08 -11.94 25.81
C GLY A 57 -8.77 -12.63 25.38
N GLN A 58 -8.76 -13.43 24.32
CA GLN A 58 -7.52 -13.96 23.75
C GLN A 58 -7.06 -13.15 22.53
N SER A 59 -5.82 -12.66 22.58
CA SER A 59 -5.14 -12.10 21.42
C SER A 59 -4.72 -13.20 20.45
N ARG A 60 -4.78 -12.91 19.15
CA ARG A 60 -4.29 -13.82 18.11
C ARG A 60 -2.80 -14.07 18.31
N LYS A 61 -2.41 -15.35 18.37
CA LYS A 61 -1.00 -15.75 18.34
C LYS A 61 -0.37 -15.33 17.02
N TRP A 62 0.85 -14.83 17.07
CA TRP A 62 1.64 -14.56 15.87
C TRP A 62 1.89 -15.87 15.14
N GLU A 63 1.83 -15.84 13.82
CA GLU A 63 2.26 -16.95 12.99
C GLU A 63 3.77 -16.83 12.72
N ASP A 64 4.51 -17.95 12.62
CA ASP A 64 5.99 -17.93 12.57
C ASP A 64 6.57 -17.18 11.36
N TRP A 65 5.75 -16.91 10.33
CA TRP A 65 6.12 -16.13 9.15
C TRP A 65 5.96 -14.62 9.35
N GLU A 66 5.10 -14.19 10.31
CA GLU A 66 4.82 -12.78 10.57
C GLU A 66 6.08 -12.09 11.07
N LEU A 67 6.85 -12.76 11.94
CA LEU A 67 8.06 -12.19 12.54
C LEU A 67 9.15 -11.91 11.49
N PRO A 68 9.56 -12.86 10.62
CA PRO A 68 10.49 -12.57 9.53
C PRO A 68 9.97 -11.49 8.56
N CYS A 69 8.67 -11.50 8.23
CA CYS A 69 8.07 -10.53 7.32
C CYS A 69 8.10 -9.11 7.89
N TYR A 70 7.76 -8.93 9.17
CA TYR A 70 7.81 -7.62 9.81
C TYR A 70 9.23 -7.12 10.01
N VAL A 71 10.16 -7.99 10.40
CA VAL A 71 11.56 -7.60 10.58
C VAL A 71 12.16 -7.14 9.27
N THR A 72 11.93 -7.88 8.18
CA THR A 72 12.48 -7.53 6.86
C THR A 72 11.86 -6.26 6.29
N SER A 73 10.53 -6.11 6.37
CA SER A 73 9.84 -4.89 5.92
C SER A 73 10.21 -3.66 6.75
N PHE A 74 10.42 -3.82 8.05
CA PHE A 74 10.92 -2.74 8.88
C PHE A 74 12.36 -2.36 8.51
N LEU A 75 13.24 -3.35 8.34
CA LEU A 75 14.62 -3.12 7.95
C LEU A 75 14.73 -2.40 6.60
N THR A 76 13.89 -2.74 5.62
CA THR A 76 13.90 -2.04 4.31
C THR A 76 13.49 -0.58 4.45
N ILE A 77 12.47 -0.28 5.25
CA ILE A 77 12.03 1.10 5.52
C ILE A 77 13.13 1.86 6.27
N VAL A 78 13.82 1.23 7.23
CA VAL A 78 14.93 1.86 7.96
C VAL A 78 16.12 2.12 7.04
N ILE A 79 16.52 1.15 6.21
CA ILE A 79 17.60 1.33 5.23
C ILE A 79 17.23 2.43 4.24
N LEU A 80 15.97 2.52 3.81
CA LEU A 80 15.53 3.58 2.92
C LEU A 80 15.50 4.94 3.62
N GLY A 81 14.93 5.02 4.83
CA GLY A 81 14.80 6.27 5.58
C GLY A 81 16.15 6.81 6.05
N VAL A 82 16.94 5.98 6.72
CA VAL A 82 18.28 6.34 7.21
C VAL A 82 19.28 6.38 6.06
N GLY A 83 19.23 5.44 5.12
CA GLY A 83 20.19 5.39 4.01
C GLY A 83 19.99 6.50 2.98
N LEU A 84 18.76 7.00 2.77
CA LEU A 84 18.55 8.21 1.98
C LEU A 84 18.98 9.47 2.74
N ASN A 85 18.79 9.51 4.06
CA ASN A 85 19.20 10.66 4.89
C ASN A 85 20.72 10.75 5.09
N ALA A 86 21.39 9.60 5.22
CA ALA A 86 22.83 9.48 5.35
C ALA A 86 23.56 9.54 4.00
N LYS A 87 22.89 9.96 2.90
CA LYS A 87 23.56 10.24 1.64
C LYS A 87 24.61 11.31 1.91
N PRO A 88 25.92 10.99 1.84
CA PRO A 88 26.95 12.01 1.96
C PRO A 88 26.78 12.97 0.78
N ASP A 89 26.90 14.28 1.04
CA ASP A 89 26.80 15.31 0.01
C ASP A 89 27.93 15.15 -1.02
N LEU A 90 27.71 14.28 -2.02
CA LEU A 90 28.57 14.05 -3.18
C LEU A 90 28.28 15.08 -4.30
N THR A 91 27.57 16.15 -3.97
CA THR A 91 27.26 17.25 -4.87
C THR A 91 28.54 18.02 -5.18
N ILE A 92 28.81 18.28 -6.46
CA ILE A 92 30.00 19.05 -6.86
C ILE A 92 30.02 20.48 -6.32
N GLU A 93 28.85 20.99 -5.90
CA GLU A 93 28.67 22.30 -5.29
C GLU A 93 29.43 22.45 -3.96
N THR A 94 29.45 21.40 -3.12
CA THR A 94 30.18 21.45 -1.84
C THR A 94 31.68 21.54 -2.05
N TRP A 95 32.21 20.79 -3.03
CA TRP A 95 33.61 20.91 -3.44
C TRP A 95 33.91 22.28 -4.04
N ALA A 96 33.05 22.78 -4.93
CA ALA A 96 33.23 24.09 -5.56
C ALA A 96 33.21 25.23 -4.52
N HIS A 97 32.33 25.16 -3.52
CA HIS A 97 32.26 26.14 -2.44
C HIS A 97 33.54 26.12 -1.57
N GLN A 98 34.01 24.94 -1.16
CA GLN A 98 35.27 24.83 -0.43
C GLN A 98 36.45 25.37 -1.25
N LYS A 99 36.50 25.07 -2.54
CA LYS A 99 37.56 25.56 -3.43
C LYS A 99 37.49 27.07 -3.64
N ALA A 100 36.29 27.65 -3.67
CA ALA A 100 36.11 29.11 -3.77
C ALA A 100 36.64 29.82 -2.51
N LEU A 101 36.36 29.28 -1.33
CA LEU A 101 36.88 29.81 -0.06
C LEU A 101 38.40 29.76 0.02
N GLU A 102 39.00 28.65 -0.40
CA GLU A 102 40.46 28.48 -0.44
C GLU A 102 41.12 29.54 -1.35
N ARG A 103 40.50 29.89 -2.47
CA ARG A 103 41.00 30.95 -3.37
C ARG A 103 40.90 32.33 -2.73
N LEU A 104 39.78 32.64 -2.09
CA LEU A 104 39.61 33.92 -1.38
C LEU A 104 40.63 34.08 -0.25
N GLU A 105 40.93 33.01 0.48
CA GLU A 105 41.95 33.04 1.53
C GLU A 105 43.35 33.27 0.96
N MET A 106 43.71 32.60 -0.14
CA MET A 106 44.99 32.84 -0.83
C MET A 106 45.12 34.27 -1.36
N GLU A 107 44.05 34.84 -1.93
CA GLU A 107 44.02 36.23 -2.39
C GLU A 107 44.17 37.22 -1.23
N ASN A 108 43.47 36.98 -0.11
CA ASN A 108 43.57 37.82 1.09
C ASN A 108 44.99 37.76 1.69
N LEU A 109 45.57 36.57 1.80
CA LEU A 109 46.96 36.40 2.27
C LEU A 109 47.94 37.12 1.34
N ALA A 110 47.77 37.03 0.02
CA ALA A 110 48.60 37.74 -0.94
C ALA A 110 48.49 39.28 -0.81
N ILE A 111 47.28 39.81 -0.60
CA ILE A 111 47.03 41.24 -0.38
C ILE A 111 47.62 41.71 0.96
N SER A 112 47.49 40.90 2.02
CA SER A 112 48.07 41.23 3.33
C SER A 112 49.61 41.20 3.32
N GLY A 113 50.21 40.31 2.53
CA GLY A 113 51.66 40.22 2.34
C GLY A 113 52.22 41.40 1.54
N SER A 114 51.54 41.82 0.47
CA SER A 114 51.99 42.96 -0.35
C SER A 114 51.89 44.31 0.38
N GLY A 115 50.93 44.47 1.29
CA GLY A 115 50.81 45.67 2.13
C GLY A 115 51.98 45.86 3.12
N SER A 116 52.69 44.78 3.45
CA SER A 116 53.86 44.82 4.35
C SER A 116 55.17 45.18 3.66
N SER A 117 55.26 45.00 2.33
CA SER A 117 56.47 45.28 1.54
C SER A 117 56.53 46.68 0.91
N GLU A 118 55.44 47.45 0.94
CA GLU A 118 55.37 48.82 0.38
C GLU A 118 55.59 49.92 1.45
N SER A 119 56.09 49.55 2.65
CA SER A 119 56.24 50.47 3.79
C SER A 119 57.70 50.69 4.28
N ASP A 120 58.71 50.23 3.54
CA ASP A 120 60.14 50.48 3.83
C ASP A 120 60.77 51.50 2.85
#